data_AF-A0A7R9Y4R3-F1
#
_entry.id   AF-A0A7R9Y4R3-F1
#
_cell.length_a   1.000
_cell.length_b   1.000
_cell.length_c   1.000
_cell.angle_alpha   90.00
_cell.angle_beta   90.00
_cell.angle_gamma   90.00
#
_symmetry.space_group_name_H-M   'P 1'
#
loop_
_entity.id
_entity.type
_entity.pdbx_description
1 polymer ?
#
loop_
_entity_poly.entity_id
_entity_poly.type
_entity_poly.pdbx_seq_one_letter_code
_entity_poly.pdbx_strand_id
1 'polypeptide(L)'
;KNMNLPGVVVDLPTITEKDTNDLLEWGVKNKVDFIAASFVRKGSDLDHIREVLGPAAATISIISKVENQEGLDNFKDIVDKSDGVMVARGDLGMEIPMHQIFLAQKR
;
A
#
# COMPACT_ATOMS: atom_id res chain seq x y z
N LYS A 1 1.77 -17.45 -8.68
CA LYS A 1 0.39 -17.00 -8.98
C LYS A 1 -0.10 -16.29 -7.73
N ASN A 2 -0.63 -15.08 -7.85
CA ASN A 2 -1.25 -14.38 -6.72
C ASN A 2 -2.61 -15.03 -6.42
N MET A 3 -3.04 -14.95 -5.15
CA MET A 3 -4.33 -15.44 -4.67
C MET A 3 -5.05 -14.32 -3.94
N ASN A 4 -6.37 -14.25 -4.12
CA ASN A 4 -7.24 -13.22 -3.56
C ASN A 4 -8.37 -13.88 -2.77
N LEU A 5 -8.84 -13.22 -1.71
CA LEU A 5 -9.90 -13.71 -0.83
C LEU A 5 -10.98 -12.61 -0.69
N PRO A 6 -11.83 -12.43 -1.73
CA PRO A 6 -12.79 -11.34 -1.75
C PRO A 6 -13.73 -11.34 -0.53
N GLY A 7 -13.83 -10.19 0.12
CA GLY A 7 -14.69 -10.01 1.30
C GLY A 7 -14.12 -10.56 2.61
N VAL A 8 -12.86 -11.02 2.62
CA VAL A 8 -12.17 -11.48 3.84
C VAL A 8 -11.13 -10.45 4.26
N VAL A 9 -11.15 -10.07 5.54
CA VAL A 9 -10.05 -9.30 6.14
C VAL A 9 -8.86 -10.25 6.29
N VAL A 10 -7.84 -10.04 5.47
CA VAL A 10 -6.62 -10.84 5.50
C VAL A 10 -5.73 -10.34 6.63
N ASP A 11 -5.57 -11.14 7.69
CA ASP A 11 -4.70 -10.84 8.83
C ASP A 11 -3.25 -11.21 8.53
N LEU A 12 -2.64 -10.45 7.62
CA LEU A 12 -1.21 -10.50 7.35
C LEU A 12 -0.55 -9.20 7.82
N PRO A 13 0.73 -9.26 8.24
CA PRO A 13 1.48 -8.06 8.57
C PRO A 13 1.57 -7.13 7.35
N THR A 14 1.59 -5.84 7.61
CA THR A 14 1.68 -4.80 6.57
C THR A 14 2.95 -4.91 5.74
N ILE A 15 4.07 -5.23 6.40
CA ILE A 15 5.34 -5.54 5.76
C ILE A 15 5.91 -6.83 6.36
N THR A 16 6.56 -7.63 5.52
CA THR A 16 7.26 -8.83 5.94
C THR A 16 8.72 -8.53 6.30
N GLU A 17 9.43 -9.49 6.89
CA GLU A 17 10.88 -9.37 7.12
C GLU A 17 11.66 -9.11 5.82
N LYS A 18 11.21 -9.74 4.72
CA LYS A 18 11.78 -9.51 3.39
C LYS A 18 11.56 -8.07 2.95
N ASP A 19 10.35 -7.54 3.11
CA ASP A 19 10.05 -6.16 2.73
C ASP A 19 10.89 -5.17 3.56
N THR A 20 11.03 -5.40 4.86
CA THR A 20 11.92 -4.61 5.72
C THR A 20 13.37 -4.64 5.22
N ASN A 21 13.88 -5.81 4.80
CA ASN A 21 15.21 -5.92 4.22
C ASN A 21 15.33 -5.15 2.90
N ASP A 22 14.35 -5.29 2.00
CA ASP A 22 14.32 -4.57 0.72
C ASP A 22 14.28 -3.05 0.93
N LEU A 23 13.53 -2.57 1.92
CA LEU A 23 13.45 -1.16 2.29
C LEU A 23 14.79 -0.64 2.80
N LEU A 24 15.36 -1.29 3.82
CA LEU A 24 16.53 -0.77 4.55
C LEU A 24 17.86 -1.09 3.85
N GLU A 25 18.02 -2.33 3.41
CA GLU A 25 19.30 -2.80 2.88
C GLU A 25 19.47 -2.49 1.40
N TRP A 26 18.39 -2.22 0.68
CA TRP A 26 18.43 -1.87 -0.73
C TRP A 26 17.87 -0.48 -1.01
N GLY A 27 16.61 -0.19 -0.65
CA GLY A 27 15.93 1.07 -0.98
C GLY A 27 16.64 2.31 -0.43
N VAL A 28 16.87 2.33 0.88
CA VAL A 28 17.55 3.45 1.56
C VAL A 28 18.98 3.62 1.05
N LYS A 29 19.74 2.53 0.90
CA LYS A 29 21.14 2.60 0.40
C LYS A 29 21.24 3.13 -1.03
N ASN A 30 20.26 2.80 -1.88
CA ASN A 30 20.21 3.25 -3.26
C ASN A 30 19.50 4.61 -3.43
N LYS A 31 19.03 5.22 -2.33
CA LYS A 31 18.37 6.54 -2.33
C LYS A 31 17.19 6.60 -3.32
N VAL A 32 16.34 5.58 -3.30
CA VAL A 32 15.13 5.57 -4.11
C VAL A 32 14.24 6.75 -3.73
N ASP A 33 13.62 7.39 -4.73
CA ASP A 33 12.74 8.52 -4.47
C ASP A 33 11.36 8.08 -3.96
N PHE A 34 10.91 6.89 -4.41
CA PHE A 34 9.57 6.38 -4.15
C PHE A 34 9.58 4.92 -3.69
N ILE A 35 8.69 4.60 -2.76
CA ILE A 35 8.30 3.24 -2.41
C ILE A 35 6.82 3.07 -2.75
N ALA A 36 6.50 2.08 -3.59
CA ALA A 36 5.11 1.70 -3.86
C ALA A 36 4.68 0.60 -2.87
N ALA A 37 4.06 1.01 -1.77
CA ALA A 37 3.61 0.10 -0.71
C ALA A 37 2.40 -0.70 -1.17
N SER A 38 2.52 -2.03 -1.21
CA SER A 38 1.45 -2.93 -1.67
C SER A 38 0.47 -3.27 -0.56
N PHE A 39 -0.78 -3.54 -0.93
CA PHE A 39 -1.88 -3.98 -0.06
C PHE A 39 -2.08 -3.09 1.17
N VAL A 40 -1.97 -1.78 0.98
CA VAL A 40 -2.24 -0.81 2.05
C VAL A 40 -3.74 -0.83 2.36
N ARG A 41 -4.07 -1.09 3.63
CA ARG A 41 -5.44 -1.28 4.12
C ARG A 41 -5.92 -0.10 4.97
N LYS A 42 -5.02 0.58 5.65
CA LYS A 42 -5.33 1.65 6.63
C LYS A 42 -4.14 2.58 6.82
N GLY A 43 -4.38 3.77 7.37
CA GLY A 43 -3.35 4.77 7.63
C GLY A 43 -2.21 4.25 8.54
N SER A 44 -2.53 3.39 9.52
CA SER A 44 -1.50 2.83 10.41
C SER A 44 -0.46 1.96 9.68
N ASP A 45 -0.79 1.45 8.49
CA ASP A 45 0.17 0.74 7.65
C ASP A 45 1.31 1.67 7.22
N LEU A 46 0.99 2.93 6.93
CA LEU A 46 1.95 3.95 6.52
C LEU A 46 2.76 4.42 7.70
N ASP A 47 2.14 4.57 8.87
CA ASP A 47 2.85 4.88 10.11
C ASP A 47 3.92 3.81 10.38
N HIS A 48 3.58 2.53 10.23
CA HIS A 48 4.51 1.41 10.39
C HIS A 48 5.66 1.46 9.36
N ILE A 49 5.38 1.70 8.08
CA ILE A 49 6.43 1.79 7.05
C ILE A 49 7.36 2.98 7.33
N ARG A 50 6.82 4.13 7.77
CA ARG A 50 7.62 5.30 8.14
C ARG A 50 8.47 5.05 9.37
N GLU A 51 7.95 4.34 10.37
CA GLU A 51 8.72 3.91 11.55
C GLU A 51 9.92 3.05 11.14
N VAL A 52 9.69 2.07 10.25
CA VAL A 52 10.74 1.18 9.75
C VAL A 52 11.80 1.96 8.97
N LEU A 53 11.40 2.88 8.08
CA LEU A 53 12.33 3.74 7.34
C LEU A 53 13.09 4.73 8.24
N GLY A 54 12.55 5.07 9.40
CA GLY A 54 13.15 5.99 10.35
C GLY A 54 13.48 7.35 9.70
N PRO A 55 14.69 7.90 9.89
CA PRO A 55 15.08 9.18 9.30
C PRO A 55 15.01 9.22 7.77
N ALA A 56 15.13 8.08 7.08
CA ALA A 56 15.04 8.03 5.62
C ALA A 56 13.63 8.36 5.10
N ALA A 57 12.60 8.21 5.94
CA ALA A 57 11.22 8.57 5.60
C ALA A 57 11.05 10.07 5.30
N ALA A 58 12.00 10.93 5.70
CA ALA A 58 11.97 12.36 5.40
C ALA A 58 12.30 12.67 3.93
N THR A 59 12.95 11.74 3.23
CA THR A 59 13.39 11.93 1.83
C THR A 59 12.71 10.99 0.85
N ILE A 60 12.21 9.84 1.31
CA ILE A 60 11.57 8.84 0.45
C ILE A 60 10.06 9.01 0.53
N SER A 61 9.41 9.19 -0.62
CA SER A 61 7.95 9.29 -0.73
C SER A 61 7.29 7.91 -0.76
N ILE A 62 6.25 7.71 0.05
CA ILE A 62 5.46 6.48 0.09
C ILE A 62 4.21 6.66 -0.76
N ILE A 63 4.12 5.85 -1.82
CA ILE A 63 2.96 5.76 -2.70
C ILE A 63 2.14 4.54 -2.30
N SER A 64 0.96 4.75 -1.74
CA SER A 64 0.10 3.66 -1.30
C SER A 64 -0.63 3.03 -2.47
N LYS A 65 -0.51 1.72 -2.63
CA LYS A 65 -1.29 0.95 -3.60
C LYS A 65 -2.58 0.48 -2.95
N VAL A 66 -3.70 0.96 -3.47
CA VAL A 66 -5.04 0.53 -3.04
C VAL A 66 -5.48 -0.63 -3.91
N GLU A 67 -5.56 -1.81 -3.30
CA GLU A 67 -5.62 -3.11 -3.98
C GLU A 67 -6.76 -4.01 -3.51
N ASN A 68 -7.50 -3.62 -2.46
CA ASN A 68 -8.59 -4.42 -1.91
C ASN A 68 -9.74 -3.54 -1.40
N GLN A 69 -10.83 -4.20 -0.97
CA GLN A 69 -12.01 -3.52 -0.45
C GLN A 69 -11.70 -2.70 0.81
N GLU A 70 -10.92 -3.24 1.75
CA GLU A 70 -10.58 -2.53 2.99
C GLU A 70 -9.82 -1.22 2.72
N GLY A 71 -8.87 -1.22 1.78
CA GLY A 71 -8.17 -0.02 1.36
C GLY A 71 -9.09 1.00 0.68
N LEU A 72 -10.13 0.57 -0.03
CA LEU A 72 -11.16 1.49 -0.54
C LEU A 72 -12.03 2.07 0.58
N ASP A 73 -12.39 1.26 1.57
CA ASP A 73 -13.24 1.68 2.68
C ASP A 73 -12.50 2.68 3.59
N ASN A 74 -11.20 2.49 3.80
CA ASN A 74 -10.33 3.36 4.59
C ASN A 74 -9.58 4.40 3.75
N PHE A 75 -9.96 4.61 2.49
CA PHE A 75 -9.19 5.39 1.52
C PHE A 75 -8.79 6.78 2.02
N LYS A 76 -9.70 7.45 2.74
CA LYS A 76 -9.43 8.78 3.30
C LYS A 76 -8.25 8.78 4.28
N ASP A 77 -8.20 7.81 5.20
CA ASP A 77 -7.13 7.69 6.18
C ASP A 77 -5.79 7.34 5.53
N ILE A 78 -5.84 6.54 4.45
CA ILE A 78 -4.67 6.24 3.62
C ILE A 78 -4.16 7.53 2.97
N VAL A 79 -5.01 8.24 2.22
CA VAL A 79 -4.65 9.49 1.53
C VAL A 79 -4.05 10.52 2.49
N ASP A 80 -4.62 10.68 3.68
CA ASP A 80 -4.17 11.67 4.67
C ASP A 80 -2.73 11.36 5.18
N LYS A 81 -2.22 10.13 5.02
CA LYS A 81 -0.89 9.70 5.49
C LYS A 81 0.10 9.32 4.39
N SER A 82 -0.36 9.18 3.15
CA SER A 82 0.47 8.86 1.99
C SER A 82 1.06 10.10 1.34
N ASP A 83 2.21 9.96 0.69
CA ASP A 83 2.79 11.01 -0.16
C ASP A 83 2.19 11.00 -1.57
N GLY A 84 1.52 9.90 -1.91
CA GLY A 84 0.70 9.75 -3.10
C GLY A 84 -0.04 8.42 -3.08
N VAL A 85 -0.96 8.24 -4.03
CA VAL A 85 -1.76 7.01 -4.12
C VAL A 85 -1.72 6.46 -5.53
N MET A 86 -1.62 5.13 -5.62
CA MET A 86 -1.70 4.35 -6.85
C MET A 86 -2.97 3.50 -6.83
N VAL A 87 -3.86 3.72 -7.79
CA VAL A 87 -5.02 2.86 -8.01
C VAL A 87 -4.56 1.60 -8.74
N ALA A 88 -4.26 0.55 -7.98
CA ALA A 88 -3.72 -0.70 -8.49
C ALA A 88 -4.83 -1.64 -8.97
N ARG A 89 -5.39 -1.28 -10.14
CA ARG A 89 -6.58 -1.93 -10.74
C ARG A 89 -6.47 -3.43 -11.00
N GLY A 90 -5.24 -3.96 -11.13
CA GLY A 90 -5.01 -5.38 -11.36
C GLY A 90 -5.48 -6.21 -10.19
N ASP A 91 -4.84 -6.04 -9.02
CA ASP A 91 -5.23 -6.71 -7.79
C ASP A 91 -6.61 -6.24 -7.29
N LEU A 92 -6.93 -4.94 -7.40
CA LEU A 92 -8.25 -4.44 -7.00
C LEU A 92 -9.38 -5.11 -7.79
N GLY A 93 -9.19 -5.36 -9.09
CA GLY A 93 -10.18 -6.04 -9.93
C GLY A 93 -10.37 -7.52 -9.62
N MET A 94 -9.50 -8.12 -8.81
CA MET A 94 -9.68 -9.47 -8.27
C MET A 94 -10.48 -9.45 -6.96
N GLU A 95 -10.49 -8.31 -6.24
CA GLU A 95 -11.16 -8.12 -4.94
C GLU A 95 -12.57 -7.55 -5.06
N ILE A 96 -12.83 -6.67 -6.03
CA ILE A 96 -14.15 -6.07 -6.25
C ILE A 96 -14.73 -6.48 -7.62
N PRO A 97 -16.06 -6.39 -7.81
CA PRO A 97 -16.64 -6.67 -9.11
C PRO A 97 -16.03 -5.79 -10.21
N MET A 98 -15.63 -6.39 -11.33
CA MET A 98 -14.90 -5.70 -12.40
C MET A 98 -15.59 -4.43 -12.90
N HIS A 99 -16.93 -4.42 -12.94
CA HIS A 99 -17.71 -3.26 -13.36
C HIS A 99 -17.68 -2.10 -12.34
N GLN A 100 -17.17 -2.30 -11.12
CA GLN A 100 -17.04 -1.23 -10.11
C GLN A 100 -15.67 -0.57 -10.12
N ILE A 101 -14.66 -1.14 -10.78
CA ILE A 101 -13.29 -0.61 -10.81
C ILE A 101 -13.25 0.83 -11.34
N PHE A 102 -14.05 1.13 -12.37
CA PHE A 102 -14.07 2.49 -12.94
C PHE A 102 -14.65 3.52 -11.98
N LEU A 103 -15.60 3.11 -11.12
CA LEU A 103 -16.17 3.97 -10.09
C LEU A 103 -15.13 4.21 -9.00
N ALA A 104 -14.47 3.14 -8.54
CA ALA A 104 -13.42 3.21 -7.53
C ALA A 104 -12.25 4.12 -7.96
N GLN A 105 -11.88 4.13 -9.26
CA GLN A 105 -10.81 4.99 -9.76
C GLN A 105 -11.18 6.49 -9.80
N LYS A 106 -12.46 6.82 -9.97
CA LYS A 106 -12.92 8.22 -10.15
C LYS A 106 -13.33 8.90 -8.85
N ARG A 107 -13.58 8.12 -7.81
CA ARG A 107 -14.02 8.60 -6.50
C ARG A 107 -12.87 9.18 -5.72
#